data_AF-A0A9E5BH39-F1
#
_entry.id   AF-A0A9E5BH39-F1
#
_cell.length_a   1.000
_cell.length_b   1.000
_cell.length_c   1.000
_cell.angle_alpha   90.00
_cell.angle_beta   90.00
_cell.angle_gamma   90.00
#
_symmetry.space_group_name_H-M   'P 1'
#
loop_
_entity.id
_entity.type
_entity.pdbx_description
1 polymer ?
#
loop_
_entity_poly.entity_id
_entity_poly.type
_entity_poly.pdbx_seq_one_letter_code
_entity_poly.pdbx_strand_id
1 'polypeptide(L)'
;MGAEGVEQTHDYTLRGSSGWERWTKTSAGYKRELLESYPSRQGGIIRLSLDADIQVAAEKALGKIKDTVGNPLPGAAVMLDVNTGEILAIASQPNYDPNRLASKVTNKYFDEIQDQGGWMNRATQGLYAPGSTFKIITAIAGMRSGKIDYDDILDCGPSLRVGNRDFPEHEPYGFGQVDIEKMLAISCNVWNYRVGLMVGPDLLAQEARRFGLDKVLLKANPGVMGTENTSQFELPSPARKMIVPDSTYKEQLGQGSWTAGDTVNTSIGQGFILTTPLHMACFAASIARGETRTTPTIFHDPLRVPYHQDSRPIGLNRNQLNAIREGMIRCVTEGTARSIQIPGFQFAAKTGTAEYFKSGQK
;
A
#
# COMPACT_ATOMS: atom_id res chain seq x y z
N MET A 1 -7.84 12.93 24.73
CA MET A 1 -8.43 12.86 23.38
C MET A 1 -7.35 12.35 22.46
N GLY A 2 -7.60 11.24 21.77
CA GLY A 2 -6.66 10.67 20.80
C GLY A 2 -6.45 11.62 19.63
N ALA A 3 -5.19 11.94 19.33
CA ALA A 3 -4.83 12.93 18.32
C ALA A 3 -4.58 12.31 16.93
N GLU A 4 -4.11 11.06 16.88
CA GLU A 4 -3.76 10.38 15.62
C GLU A 4 -3.99 8.86 15.70
N GLY A 5 -3.92 8.18 14.54
CA GLY A 5 -3.95 6.73 14.44
C GLY A 5 -5.21 6.10 15.02
N VAL A 6 -5.04 4.92 15.63
CA VAL A 6 -6.13 4.20 16.31
C VAL A 6 -6.73 5.03 17.43
N GLU A 7 -5.92 5.81 18.15
CA GLU A 7 -6.42 6.64 19.24
C GLU A 7 -7.41 7.69 18.74
N GLN A 8 -7.17 8.29 17.58
CA GLN A 8 -8.10 9.25 16.98
C GLN A 8 -9.40 8.58 16.51
N THR A 9 -9.30 7.48 15.77
CA THR A 9 -10.48 6.81 15.20
C THR A 9 -11.31 6.08 16.25
N HIS A 10 -10.76 5.82 17.44
CA HIS A 10 -11.41 5.06 18.50
C HIS A 10 -11.36 5.75 19.87
N ASP A 11 -11.18 7.08 19.91
CA ASP A 11 -11.21 7.86 21.16
C ASP A 11 -12.49 7.58 21.96
N TYR A 12 -13.63 7.40 21.27
CA TYR A 12 -14.90 7.06 21.90
C TYR A 12 -14.81 5.81 22.78
N THR A 13 -14.23 4.73 22.26
CA THR A 13 -14.03 3.48 22.99
C THR A 13 -12.99 3.65 24.09
N LEU A 14 -11.87 4.32 23.79
CA LEU A 14 -10.71 4.39 24.69
C LEU A 14 -10.89 5.36 25.87
N ARG A 15 -11.64 6.46 25.70
CA ARG A 15 -11.69 7.55 26.68
C ARG A 15 -12.51 7.24 27.94
N GLY A 16 -13.43 6.28 27.88
CA GLY A 16 -14.36 6.00 28.98
C GLY A 16 -15.31 7.16 29.26
N SER A 17 -15.73 7.31 30.52
CA SER A 17 -16.59 8.43 30.95
C SER A 17 -16.15 9.01 32.28
N SER A 18 -16.07 10.34 32.35
CA SER A 18 -15.77 11.04 33.60
C SER A 18 -16.86 10.82 34.65
N GLY A 19 -16.43 10.63 35.89
CA GLY A 19 -17.29 10.69 37.06
C GLY A 19 -17.36 12.09 37.64
N TRP A 20 -18.19 12.28 38.66
CA TRP A 20 -18.24 13.51 39.44
C TRP A 20 -18.61 13.22 40.89
N GLU A 21 -18.22 14.13 41.79
CA GLU A 21 -18.56 14.07 43.20
C GLU A 21 -19.10 15.42 43.65
N ARG A 22 -20.18 15.42 44.41
CA ARG A 22 -20.76 16.60 45.05
C ARG A 22 -20.43 16.58 46.54
N TRP A 23 -19.68 17.59 46.99
CA TRP A 23 -19.26 17.73 48.38
C TRP A 23 -19.87 18.98 49.01
N THR A 24 -20.21 18.93 50.29
CA THR A 24 -20.34 20.15 51.10
C THR A 24 -18.95 20.75 51.36
N LYS A 25 -18.90 22.07 51.55
CA LYS A 25 -17.66 22.80 51.85
C LYS A 25 -17.78 23.59 53.15
N THR A 26 -16.67 23.75 53.85
CA THR A 26 -16.56 24.74 54.93
C THR A 26 -16.55 26.16 54.36
N SER A 27 -16.76 27.17 55.19
CA SER A 27 -16.63 28.58 54.78
C SER A 27 -15.24 28.92 54.25
N ALA A 28 -14.20 28.17 54.65
CA ALA A 28 -12.84 28.29 54.16
C ALA A 28 -12.57 27.48 52.86
N GLY A 29 -13.57 26.77 52.32
CA GLY A 29 -13.48 26.08 51.02
C GLY A 29 -13.06 24.61 51.07
N TYR A 30 -12.77 24.05 52.26
CA TYR A 30 -12.38 22.65 52.41
C TYR A 30 -13.58 21.71 52.25
N LYS A 31 -13.37 20.58 51.55
CA LYS A 31 -14.37 19.50 51.44
C LYS A 31 -14.72 18.98 52.83
N ARG A 32 -16.01 18.82 53.14
CA ARG A 32 -16.50 18.33 54.43
C ARG A 32 -17.20 16.98 54.33
N GLU A 33 -18.29 16.90 53.57
CA GLU A 33 -19.11 15.68 53.45
C GLU A 33 -19.44 15.41 51.99
N LEU A 34 -19.32 14.16 51.56
CA LEU A 34 -19.72 13.72 50.23
C LEU A 34 -21.23 13.50 50.20
N LEU A 35 -21.94 14.27 49.39
CA LEU A 35 -23.39 14.19 49.24
C LEU A 35 -23.82 13.18 48.17
N GLU A 36 -23.09 13.15 47.07
CA GLU A 36 -23.44 12.34 45.90
C GLU A 36 -22.18 12.09 45.08
N SER A 37 -22.09 10.93 44.46
CA SER A 37 -21.01 10.62 43.53
C SER A 37 -21.54 9.80 42.37
N TYR A 38 -21.10 10.15 41.17
CA TYR A 38 -21.23 9.34 39.98
C TYR A 38 -19.84 8.82 39.62
N PRO A 39 -19.56 7.50 39.70
CA PRO A 39 -18.23 6.98 39.46
C PRO A 39 -17.82 7.15 37.99
N SER A 40 -16.53 7.36 37.75
CA SER A 40 -15.97 7.28 36.40
C SER A 40 -16.03 5.84 35.88
N ARG A 41 -16.02 5.70 34.55
CA ARG A 41 -15.91 4.40 33.89
C ARG A 41 -14.64 4.39 33.05
N GLN A 42 -13.85 3.35 33.23
CA GLN A 42 -12.69 3.10 32.39
C GLN A 42 -13.13 2.87 30.94
N GLY A 43 -12.32 3.35 29.99
CA GLY A 43 -12.53 3.05 28.58
C GLY A 43 -12.40 1.55 28.26
N GLY A 44 -12.87 1.20 27.07
CA GLY A 44 -12.72 -0.14 26.51
C GLY A 44 -11.29 -0.44 26.06
N ILE A 45 -11.09 -1.69 25.68
CA ILE A 45 -9.81 -2.20 25.16
C ILE A 45 -9.96 -2.43 23.67
N ILE A 46 -8.92 -2.08 22.93
CA ILE A 46 -8.78 -2.38 21.50
C ILE A 46 -7.63 -3.36 21.34
N ARG A 47 -7.86 -4.41 20.55
CA ARG A 47 -6.82 -5.39 20.19
C ARG A 47 -6.42 -5.15 18.74
N LEU A 48 -5.14 -4.85 18.53
CA LEU A 48 -4.57 -4.63 17.21
C LEU A 48 -3.94 -5.92 16.69
N SER A 49 -3.92 -6.09 15.37
CA SER A 49 -3.21 -7.18 14.70
C SER A 49 -1.71 -6.95 14.53
N LEU A 50 -1.23 -5.77 14.92
CA LEU A 50 0.19 -5.45 14.89
C LEU A 50 0.98 -6.41 15.78
N ASP A 51 1.97 -7.06 15.20
CA ASP A 51 2.99 -7.78 15.93
C ASP A 51 4.12 -6.81 16.29
N ALA A 52 4.40 -6.66 17.57
CA ALA A 52 5.36 -5.69 18.07
C ALA A 52 6.79 -5.95 17.56
N ASP A 53 7.19 -7.22 17.42
CA ASP A 53 8.54 -7.57 16.98
C ASP A 53 8.70 -7.29 15.48
N ILE A 54 7.67 -7.61 14.67
CA ILE A 54 7.65 -7.29 13.24
C ILE A 54 7.61 -5.77 13.02
N GLN A 55 6.78 -5.04 13.77
CA GLN A 55 6.69 -3.58 13.67
C GLN A 55 8.05 -2.92 13.97
N VAL A 56 8.70 -3.32 15.07
CA VAL A 56 10.03 -2.81 15.45
C VAL A 56 11.08 -3.16 14.39
N ALA A 57 11.03 -4.37 13.82
CA ALA A 57 11.94 -4.77 12.75
C ALA A 57 11.73 -3.90 11.50
N ALA A 58 10.49 -3.64 11.10
CA ALA A 58 10.15 -2.79 9.96
C ALA A 58 10.61 -1.35 10.14
N GLU A 59 10.35 -0.75 11.31
CA GLU A 59 10.80 0.61 11.64
C GLU A 59 12.32 0.74 11.65
N LYS A 60 13.02 -0.24 12.26
CA LYS A 60 14.50 -0.28 12.27
C LYS A 60 15.06 -0.44 10.86
N ALA A 61 14.44 -1.25 10.01
CA ALA A 61 14.86 -1.43 8.62
C ALA A 61 14.72 -0.12 7.83
N LEU A 62 13.57 0.54 7.92
CA LEU A 62 13.34 1.83 7.25
C LEU A 62 14.28 2.92 7.78
N GLY A 63 14.50 3.01 9.09
CA GLY A 63 15.37 4.02 9.70
C GLY A 63 16.86 3.92 9.31
N LYS A 64 17.29 2.78 8.74
CA LYS A 64 18.64 2.60 8.17
C LYS A 64 18.77 3.18 6.76
N ILE A 65 17.66 3.41 6.07
CA ILE A 65 17.66 3.94 4.71
C ILE A 65 17.85 5.45 4.79
N LYS A 66 19.00 5.93 4.31
CA LYS A 66 19.42 7.33 4.43
C LYS A 66 19.88 7.88 3.09
N ASP A 67 19.74 9.19 2.93
CA ASP A 67 20.30 9.91 1.78
C ASP A 67 21.84 10.00 1.90
N THR A 68 22.47 10.59 0.89
CA THR A 68 23.94 10.72 0.83
C THR A 68 24.53 11.60 1.94
N VAL A 69 23.71 12.40 2.63
CA VAL A 69 24.12 13.27 3.73
C VAL A 69 23.67 12.73 5.10
N GLY A 70 23.05 11.55 5.15
CA GLY A 70 22.72 10.82 6.37
C GLY A 70 21.32 11.06 6.94
N ASN A 71 20.44 11.79 6.24
CA ASN A 71 19.05 11.97 6.67
C ASN A 71 18.21 10.74 6.33
N PRO A 72 17.26 10.33 7.19
CA PRO A 72 16.32 9.26 6.87
C PRO A 72 15.57 9.56 5.57
N LEU A 73 15.56 8.59 4.65
CA LEU A 73 14.78 8.72 3.43
C LEU A 73 13.29 8.44 3.71
N PRO A 74 12.39 9.20 3.09
CA PRO A 74 10.97 8.93 3.14
C PRO A 74 10.64 7.52 2.66
N GLY A 75 9.87 6.77 3.44
CA GLY A 75 9.55 5.38 3.10
C GLY A 75 8.39 4.83 3.92
N ALA A 76 7.90 3.67 3.51
CA ALA A 76 6.88 2.94 4.25
C ALA A 76 7.07 1.43 4.07
N ALA A 77 6.63 0.67 5.05
CA ALA A 77 6.62 -0.79 5.00
C ALA A 77 5.28 -1.29 5.55
N VAL A 78 4.70 -2.27 4.87
CA VAL A 78 3.44 -2.90 5.27
C VAL A 78 3.62 -4.41 5.18
N MET A 79 3.24 -5.12 6.25
CA MET A 79 3.18 -6.57 6.27
C MET A 79 1.76 -7.00 6.64
N LEU A 80 1.23 -7.94 5.88
CA LEU A 80 -0.12 -8.47 6.06
C LEU A 80 -0.05 -9.99 6.28
N ASP A 81 -0.95 -10.51 7.10
CA ASP A 81 -1.35 -11.90 6.96
C ASP A 81 -2.15 -12.06 5.65
N VAL A 82 -1.71 -12.99 4.82
CA VAL A 82 -2.24 -13.18 3.46
C VAL A 82 -3.69 -13.65 3.47
N ASN A 83 -4.09 -14.43 4.49
CA ASN A 83 -5.41 -15.08 4.56
C ASN A 83 -6.45 -14.17 5.22
N THR A 84 -6.07 -13.50 6.31
CA THR A 84 -7.03 -12.70 7.09
C THR A 84 -7.04 -11.23 6.68
N GLY A 85 -5.94 -10.75 6.06
CA GLY A 85 -5.72 -9.34 5.77
C GLY A 85 -5.35 -8.53 7.01
N GLU A 86 -5.08 -9.19 8.15
CA GLU A 86 -4.60 -8.52 9.36
C GLU A 86 -3.24 -7.87 9.10
N ILE A 87 -3.12 -6.60 9.51
CA ILE A 87 -1.90 -5.83 9.36
C ILE A 87 -0.96 -6.18 10.52
N LEU A 88 0.10 -6.92 10.22
CA LEU A 88 1.13 -7.34 11.19
C LEU A 88 2.14 -6.23 11.44
N ALA A 89 2.40 -5.38 10.44
CA ALA A 89 3.19 -4.16 10.60
C ALA A 89 2.76 -3.08 9.61
N ILE A 90 2.80 -1.83 10.06
CA ILE A 90 2.57 -0.62 9.26
C ILE A 90 3.50 0.49 9.73
N ALA A 91 4.62 0.64 9.03
CA ALA A 91 5.66 1.60 9.37
C ALA A 91 5.75 2.70 8.31
N SER A 92 6.08 3.91 8.75
CA SER A 92 6.27 5.10 7.92
C SER A 92 7.49 5.84 8.42
N GLN A 93 8.34 6.32 7.52
CA GLN A 93 9.51 7.15 7.81
C GLN A 93 9.49 8.43 6.97
N PRO A 94 9.94 9.58 7.49
CA PRO A 94 10.38 9.81 8.88
C PRO A 94 9.26 9.60 9.91
N ASN A 95 9.59 9.04 11.08
CA ASN A 95 8.67 8.89 12.22
C ASN A 95 9.03 9.84 13.37
N TYR A 96 8.26 9.76 14.45
CA TYR A 96 8.44 10.57 15.66
C TYR A 96 8.05 9.77 16.90
N ASP A 97 8.55 10.17 18.07
CA ASP A 97 8.17 9.57 19.36
C ASP A 97 6.85 10.18 19.85
N PRO A 98 5.75 9.39 19.93
CA PRO A 98 4.46 9.89 20.39
C PRO A 98 4.46 10.25 21.89
N ASN A 99 5.35 9.70 22.71
CA ASN A 99 5.43 10.04 24.14
C ASN A 99 5.84 11.51 24.37
N ARG A 100 6.63 12.06 23.45
CA ARG A 100 7.01 13.48 23.44
C ARG A 100 5.85 14.39 23.04
N LEU A 101 4.78 13.84 22.47
CA LEU A 101 3.54 14.56 22.16
C LEU A 101 2.49 14.46 23.27
N ALA A 102 2.48 13.35 24.01
CA ALA A 102 1.47 13.07 25.04
C ALA A 102 1.51 14.04 26.26
N SER A 103 2.60 14.79 26.44
CA SER A 103 2.76 15.74 27.54
C SER A 103 2.68 17.19 27.07
N LYS A 104 3.70 18.02 27.36
CA LYS A 104 3.77 19.41 26.91
C LYS A 104 4.55 19.47 25.60
N VAL A 105 3.83 19.48 24.48
CA VAL A 105 4.42 19.64 23.15
C VAL A 105 5.14 20.99 23.09
N THR A 106 6.45 20.96 22.82
CA THR A 106 7.21 22.17 22.50
C THR A 106 7.03 22.51 21.03
N ASN A 107 6.87 23.79 20.68
CA ASN A 107 6.84 24.23 19.28
C ASN A 107 8.03 23.68 18.49
N LYS A 108 9.23 23.71 19.08
CA LYS A 108 10.45 23.15 18.47
C LYS A 108 10.27 21.71 17.99
N TYR A 109 9.77 20.81 18.84
CA TYR A 109 9.57 19.41 18.45
C TYR A 109 8.44 19.24 17.43
N PHE A 110 7.39 20.04 17.52
CA PHE A 110 6.33 20.03 16.52
C PHE A 110 6.87 20.46 15.14
N ASP A 111 7.66 21.54 15.10
CA ASP A 111 8.31 22.05 13.90
C ASP A 111 9.32 21.03 13.35
N GLU A 112 10.10 20.34 14.21
CA GLU A 112 10.98 19.24 13.81
C GLU A 112 10.22 18.14 13.07
N ILE A 113 9.05 17.71 13.57
CA ILE A 113 8.22 16.68 12.91
C ILE A 113 7.64 17.22 11.60
N GLN A 114 7.21 18.48 11.58
CA GLN A 114 6.68 19.13 10.38
C GLN A 114 7.72 19.23 9.27
N ASP A 115 8.93 19.69 9.60
CA ASP A 115 10.02 19.94 8.65
C ASP A 115 10.54 18.64 8.01
N GLN A 116 10.58 17.55 8.79
CA GLN A 116 10.91 16.22 8.26
C GLN A 116 9.72 15.53 7.56
N GLY A 117 8.50 16.12 7.60
CA GLY A 117 7.28 15.53 7.06
C GLY A 117 6.87 14.24 7.77
N GLY A 118 7.05 14.18 9.09
CA GLY A 118 6.78 13.00 9.92
C GLY A 118 5.30 12.74 10.22
N TRP A 119 4.43 13.75 10.07
CA TRP A 119 2.98 13.63 10.30
C TRP A 119 2.27 12.73 9.27
N MET A 120 2.87 12.53 8.10
CA MET A 120 2.23 11.78 7.03
C MET A 120 2.46 10.28 7.22
N ASN A 121 1.37 9.52 7.36
CA ASN A 121 1.43 8.07 7.24
C ASN A 121 1.55 7.67 5.76
N ARG A 122 2.78 7.45 5.31
CA ARG A 122 3.09 7.13 3.91
C ARG A 122 2.52 5.79 3.45
N ALA A 123 2.27 4.86 4.37
CA ALA A 123 1.70 3.55 4.04
C ALA A 123 0.23 3.64 3.58
N THR A 124 -0.55 4.53 4.21
CA THR A 124 -2.00 4.63 3.99
C THR A 124 -2.43 5.89 3.24
N GLN A 125 -1.66 6.97 3.34
CA GLN A 125 -2.01 8.30 2.79
C GLN A 125 -1.19 8.65 1.54
N GLY A 126 0.02 8.08 1.42
CA GLY A 126 0.94 8.37 0.33
C GLY A 126 0.52 7.76 -0.99
N LEU A 127 0.45 8.59 -2.02
CA LEU A 127 0.14 8.20 -3.39
C LEU A 127 1.42 8.20 -4.22
N TYR A 128 1.77 7.05 -4.74
CA TYR A 128 2.99 6.81 -5.51
C TYR A 128 2.68 6.03 -6.77
N ALA A 129 3.48 6.24 -7.82
CA ALA A 129 3.48 5.36 -8.96
C ALA A 129 4.01 3.97 -8.52
N PRO A 130 3.30 2.86 -8.80
CA PRO A 130 3.75 1.52 -8.42
C PRO A 130 5.01 1.08 -9.19
N GLY A 131 5.29 1.67 -10.36
CA GLY A 131 6.38 1.23 -11.21
C GLY A 131 6.28 -0.26 -11.57
N SER A 132 7.41 -0.94 -11.68
CA SER A 132 7.49 -2.31 -12.19
C SER A 132 6.70 -3.37 -11.40
N THR A 133 6.19 -3.09 -10.19
CA THR A 133 5.26 -3.99 -9.52
C THR A 133 3.91 -4.09 -10.24
N PHE A 134 3.53 -3.07 -11.03
CA PHE A 134 2.31 -3.06 -11.83
C PHE A 134 2.36 -4.00 -13.04
N LYS A 135 3.55 -4.41 -13.50
CA LYS A 135 3.71 -5.34 -14.63
C LYS A 135 2.97 -6.66 -14.44
N ILE A 136 2.77 -7.07 -13.18
CA ILE A 136 1.94 -8.22 -12.85
C ILE A 136 0.48 -8.01 -13.29
N ILE A 137 -0.09 -6.81 -13.09
CA ILE A 137 -1.43 -6.45 -13.60
C ILE A 137 -1.45 -6.52 -15.13
N THR A 138 -0.43 -5.99 -15.79
CA THR A 138 -0.32 -6.03 -17.26
C THR A 138 -0.28 -7.45 -17.80
N ALA A 139 0.52 -8.34 -17.18
CA ALA A 139 0.56 -9.75 -17.55
C ALA A 139 -0.79 -10.46 -17.34
N ILE A 140 -1.44 -10.23 -16.19
CA ILE A 140 -2.76 -10.79 -15.90
C ILE A 140 -3.80 -10.30 -16.91
N ALA A 141 -3.81 -8.99 -17.22
CA ALA A 141 -4.73 -8.40 -18.19
C ALA A 141 -4.52 -8.99 -19.58
N GLY A 142 -3.27 -9.18 -20.00
CA GLY A 142 -2.90 -9.83 -21.26
C GLY A 142 -3.45 -11.25 -21.37
N MET A 143 -3.19 -12.09 -20.36
CA MET A 143 -3.67 -13.47 -20.33
C MET A 143 -5.19 -13.56 -20.27
N ARG A 144 -5.84 -12.73 -19.45
CA ARG A 144 -7.30 -12.74 -19.30
C ARG A 144 -8.06 -12.23 -20.51
N SER A 145 -7.45 -11.36 -21.30
CA SER A 145 -8.03 -10.87 -22.55
C SER A 145 -7.67 -11.73 -23.75
N GLY A 146 -6.94 -12.84 -23.54
CA GLY A 146 -6.50 -13.76 -24.59
C GLY A 146 -5.52 -13.12 -25.58
N LYS A 147 -4.83 -12.04 -25.17
CA LYS A 147 -3.85 -11.34 -26.01
C LYS A 147 -2.47 -11.97 -25.96
N ILE A 148 -2.21 -12.71 -24.90
CA ILE A 148 -1.02 -13.54 -24.69
C ILE A 148 -1.41 -14.77 -23.86
N ASP A 149 -0.58 -15.80 -23.85
CA ASP A 149 -0.59 -16.87 -22.86
C ASP A 149 0.75 -16.92 -22.09
N TYR A 150 0.86 -17.83 -21.12
CA TYR A 150 2.02 -17.90 -20.21
C TYR A 150 3.33 -18.34 -20.87
N ASP A 151 3.24 -19.08 -21.97
CA ASP A 151 4.36 -19.63 -22.76
C ASP A 151 4.66 -18.83 -24.04
N ASP A 152 3.92 -17.73 -24.28
CA ASP A 152 4.22 -16.84 -25.39
C ASP A 152 5.57 -16.14 -25.20
N ILE A 153 6.40 -16.20 -26.24
CA ILE A 153 7.72 -15.59 -26.27
C ILE A 153 7.66 -14.30 -27.07
N LEU A 154 8.03 -13.18 -26.43
CA LEU A 154 8.15 -11.88 -27.10
C LEU A 154 9.62 -11.49 -27.28
N ASP A 155 9.93 -10.92 -28.44
CA ASP A 155 11.24 -10.34 -28.71
C ASP A 155 11.38 -8.95 -28.07
N CYS A 156 12.31 -8.85 -27.14
CA CYS A 156 12.56 -7.70 -26.28
C CYS A 156 13.93 -7.13 -26.61
N GLY A 157 13.97 -6.26 -27.62
CA GLY A 157 15.14 -5.45 -27.95
C GLY A 157 15.42 -4.34 -26.91
N PRO A 158 16.38 -3.46 -27.20
CA PRO A 158 16.80 -2.39 -26.28
C PRO A 158 15.76 -1.26 -26.13
N SER A 159 14.75 -1.23 -27.00
CA SER A 159 13.63 -0.29 -26.94
C SER A 159 12.44 -0.80 -27.74
N LEU A 160 11.28 -0.16 -27.55
CA LEU A 160 10.14 -0.29 -28.45
C LEU A 160 9.81 1.08 -29.07
N ARG A 161 9.81 1.17 -30.40
CA ARG A 161 9.36 2.35 -31.13
C ARG A 161 7.83 2.43 -31.12
N VAL A 162 7.28 3.53 -30.63
CA VAL A 162 5.84 3.80 -30.62
C VAL A 162 5.60 5.18 -31.20
N GLY A 163 4.95 5.23 -32.37
CA GLY A 163 4.88 6.45 -33.18
C GLY A 163 6.30 6.92 -33.56
N ASN A 164 6.64 8.15 -33.18
CA ASN A 164 7.94 8.77 -33.44
C ASN A 164 8.91 8.72 -32.24
N ARG A 165 8.60 7.98 -31.17
CA ARG A 165 9.41 7.94 -29.94
C ARG A 165 9.85 6.52 -29.59
N ASP A 166 11.10 6.38 -29.16
CA ASP A 166 11.61 5.15 -28.56
C ASP A 166 11.32 5.12 -27.06
N PHE A 167 10.78 4.01 -26.59
CA PHE A 167 10.60 3.70 -25.19
C PHE A 167 11.69 2.70 -24.77
N PRO A 168 12.65 3.10 -23.93
CA PRO A 168 13.82 2.29 -23.65
C PRO A 168 13.51 1.11 -22.73
N GLU A 169 14.27 0.03 -22.94
CA GLU A 169 14.50 -1.00 -21.93
C GLU A 169 15.55 -0.50 -20.93
N HIS A 170 15.53 -1.03 -19.71
CA HIS A 170 16.56 -0.72 -18.72
C HIS A 170 17.89 -1.45 -18.97
N GLU A 171 17.86 -2.48 -19.80
CA GLU A 171 19.01 -3.20 -20.34
C GLU A 171 19.33 -2.68 -21.76
N PRO A 172 20.45 -1.97 -21.97
CA PRO A 172 20.80 -1.35 -23.25
C PRO A 172 20.93 -2.29 -24.44
N TYR A 173 21.13 -3.60 -24.22
CA TYR A 173 21.17 -4.60 -25.29
C TYR A 173 19.82 -5.30 -25.52
N GLY A 174 18.83 -5.04 -24.66
CA GLY A 174 17.61 -5.82 -24.60
C GLY A 174 17.82 -7.21 -23.98
N PHE A 175 16.73 -7.98 -23.91
CA PHE A 175 16.70 -9.30 -23.29
C PHE A 175 16.44 -10.45 -24.29
N GLY A 176 16.28 -10.12 -25.58
CA GLY A 176 15.98 -11.06 -26.65
C GLY A 176 14.63 -11.73 -26.43
N GLN A 177 14.58 -13.06 -26.53
CA GLN A 177 13.37 -13.83 -26.30
C GLN A 177 13.00 -13.88 -24.81
N VAL A 178 11.78 -13.44 -24.49
CA VAL A 178 11.26 -13.31 -23.12
C VAL A 178 9.84 -13.84 -23.01
N ASP A 179 9.63 -14.81 -22.12
CA ASP A 179 8.33 -15.29 -21.65
C ASP A 179 7.89 -14.53 -20.36
N ILE A 180 6.73 -14.87 -19.79
CA ILE A 180 6.23 -14.22 -18.56
C ILE A 180 7.16 -14.42 -17.37
N GLU A 181 7.69 -15.63 -17.18
CA GLU A 181 8.52 -15.94 -16.02
C GLU A 181 9.82 -15.12 -16.05
N LYS A 182 10.51 -15.12 -17.20
CA LYS A 182 11.69 -14.29 -17.42
C LYS A 182 11.32 -12.83 -17.29
N MET A 183 10.22 -12.37 -17.90
CA MET A 183 9.78 -10.97 -17.77
C MET A 183 9.66 -10.52 -16.30
N LEU A 184 9.07 -11.34 -15.44
CA LEU A 184 8.92 -11.02 -14.02
C LEU A 184 10.26 -11.09 -13.28
N ALA A 185 11.12 -12.06 -13.61
CA ALA A 185 12.43 -12.23 -12.99
C ALA A 185 13.35 -11.02 -13.25
N ILE A 186 13.52 -10.66 -14.52
CA ILE A 186 14.41 -9.59 -14.98
C ILE A 186 13.69 -8.24 -15.17
N SER A 187 12.40 -8.16 -14.88
CA SER A 187 11.63 -6.91 -14.96
C SER A 187 11.62 -6.26 -16.35
N CYS A 188 11.47 -7.03 -17.42
CA CYS A 188 11.53 -6.51 -18.80
C CYS A 188 10.42 -5.47 -19.08
N ASN A 189 10.81 -4.25 -19.46
CA ASN A 189 9.91 -3.17 -19.87
C ASN A 189 9.29 -3.43 -21.24
N VAL A 190 10.10 -3.81 -22.25
CA VAL A 190 9.63 -3.95 -23.65
C VAL A 190 8.55 -5.01 -23.78
N TRP A 191 8.66 -6.11 -23.04
CA TRP A 191 7.59 -7.11 -22.95
C TRP A 191 6.26 -6.46 -22.51
N ASN A 192 6.28 -5.66 -21.44
CA ASN A 192 5.09 -4.98 -20.91
C ASN A 192 4.61 -3.83 -21.80
N TYR A 193 5.49 -3.18 -22.56
CA TYR A 193 5.09 -2.18 -23.55
C TYR A 193 4.27 -2.84 -24.67
N ARG A 194 4.76 -3.97 -25.21
CA ARG A 194 4.06 -4.74 -26.25
C ARG A 194 2.71 -5.23 -25.74
N VAL A 195 2.68 -5.88 -24.58
CA VAL A 195 1.44 -6.40 -23.98
C VAL A 195 0.47 -5.28 -23.63
N GLY A 196 0.97 -4.18 -23.05
CA GLY A 196 0.17 -2.99 -22.76
C GLY A 196 -0.53 -2.43 -24.00
N LEU A 197 0.17 -2.35 -25.14
CA LEU A 197 -0.42 -1.90 -26.41
C LEU A 197 -1.45 -2.89 -26.97
N MET A 198 -1.24 -4.19 -26.82
CA MET A 198 -2.21 -5.22 -27.25
C MET A 198 -3.50 -5.22 -26.40
N VAL A 199 -3.34 -4.97 -25.10
CA VAL A 199 -4.44 -4.94 -24.12
C VAL A 199 -5.20 -3.61 -24.20
N GLY A 200 -4.49 -2.49 -24.34
CA GLY A 200 -5.07 -1.15 -24.32
C GLY A 200 -5.35 -0.62 -22.91
N PRO A 201 -5.61 0.69 -22.77
CA PRO A 201 -5.74 1.35 -21.47
C PRO A 201 -6.97 0.90 -20.67
N ASP A 202 -8.09 0.63 -21.33
CA ASP A 202 -9.35 0.33 -20.64
C ASP A 202 -9.33 -1.05 -19.97
N LEU A 203 -8.76 -2.06 -20.63
CA LEU A 203 -8.60 -3.39 -20.06
C LEU A 203 -7.53 -3.41 -18.96
N LEU A 204 -6.45 -2.63 -19.10
CA LEU A 204 -5.47 -2.43 -18.02
C LEU A 204 -6.12 -1.79 -16.79
N ALA A 205 -6.90 -0.72 -17.00
CA ALA A 205 -7.63 -0.03 -15.95
C ALA A 205 -8.66 -0.95 -15.29
N GLN A 206 -9.40 -1.72 -16.09
CA GLN A 206 -10.35 -2.71 -15.61
C GLN A 206 -9.65 -3.72 -14.70
N GLU A 207 -8.53 -4.30 -15.13
CA GLU A 207 -7.80 -5.30 -14.35
C GLU A 207 -7.26 -4.71 -13.03
N ALA A 208 -6.66 -3.51 -13.06
CA ALA A 208 -6.24 -2.80 -11.86
C ALA A 208 -7.40 -2.55 -10.87
N ARG A 209 -8.58 -2.16 -11.37
CA ARG A 209 -9.82 -1.99 -10.57
C ARG A 209 -10.36 -3.32 -10.05
N ARG A 210 -10.15 -4.45 -10.75
CA ARG A 210 -10.50 -5.79 -10.26
C ARG A 210 -9.71 -6.15 -9.01
N PHE A 211 -8.44 -5.76 -8.95
CA PHE A 211 -7.60 -5.91 -7.74
C PHE A 211 -7.86 -4.85 -6.67
N GLY A 212 -8.70 -3.86 -6.94
CA GLY A 212 -9.12 -2.85 -5.98
C GLY A 212 -8.14 -1.69 -5.81
N LEU A 213 -7.27 -1.43 -6.79
CA LEU A 213 -6.32 -0.31 -6.75
C LEU A 213 -7.01 1.07 -6.77
N ASP A 214 -8.31 1.13 -7.06
CA ASP A 214 -9.17 2.31 -7.01
C ASP A 214 -10.02 2.41 -5.73
N LYS A 215 -9.96 1.44 -4.82
CA LYS A 215 -10.86 1.36 -3.66
C LYS A 215 -10.26 1.96 -2.41
N VAL A 216 -11.06 2.75 -1.70
CA VAL A 216 -10.68 3.19 -0.35
C VAL A 216 -10.62 1.98 0.59
N LEU A 217 -9.43 1.76 1.18
CA LEU A 217 -9.16 0.71 2.15
C LEU A 217 -9.42 1.18 3.59
N LEU A 218 -9.31 0.26 4.55
CA LEU A 218 -9.50 0.52 5.99
C LEU A 218 -10.87 1.09 6.34
N LYS A 219 -11.91 0.75 5.56
CA LYS A 219 -13.27 1.14 5.90
C LYS A 219 -13.67 0.49 7.22
N ALA A 220 -14.38 1.27 8.03
CA ALA A 220 -15.07 0.84 9.22
C ALA A 220 -15.77 -0.51 9.03
N ASN A 221 -15.52 -1.48 9.93
CA ASN A 221 -16.40 -2.63 10.10
C ASN A 221 -17.31 -2.37 11.32
N PRO A 222 -18.62 -2.14 11.14
CA PRO A 222 -19.54 -1.88 12.25
C PRO A 222 -19.58 -3.02 13.29
N GLY A 223 -19.33 -4.26 12.86
CA GLY A 223 -19.28 -5.43 13.74
C GLY A 223 -18.09 -5.43 14.71
N VAL A 224 -17.04 -4.65 14.42
CA VAL A 224 -15.82 -4.53 15.25
C VAL A 224 -15.77 -3.20 16.00
N MET A 225 -16.24 -2.11 15.37
CA MET A 225 -16.07 -0.76 15.93
C MET A 225 -17.22 -0.29 16.84
N GLY A 226 -18.31 -1.08 16.93
CA GLY A 226 -19.51 -0.70 17.66
C GLY A 226 -20.33 0.39 16.96
N THR A 227 -21.63 0.45 17.22
CA THR A 227 -22.55 1.39 16.55
C THR A 227 -22.38 2.84 16.97
N GLU A 228 -21.62 3.09 18.05
CA GLU A 228 -21.43 4.42 18.63
C GLU A 228 -20.13 5.10 18.16
N ASN A 229 -19.24 4.37 17.48
CA ASN A 229 -18.09 4.97 16.82
C ASN A 229 -18.53 5.61 15.50
N THR A 230 -18.28 6.91 15.35
CA THR A 230 -18.63 7.69 14.16
C THR A 230 -17.55 7.67 13.08
N SER A 231 -16.37 7.11 13.35
CA SER A 231 -15.31 6.99 12.35
C SER A 231 -15.74 6.07 11.21
N GLN A 232 -15.60 6.54 9.97
CA GLN A 232 -15.84 5.74 8.77
C GLN A 232 -14.65 4.84 8.39
N PHE A 233 -13.53 4.95 9.12
CA PHE A 233 -12.29 4.24 8.83
C PHE A 233 -11.59 3.74 10.11
N GLU A 234 -10.85 2.66 9.98
CA GLU A 234 -10.07 2.08 11.08
C GLU A 234 -8.85 2.94 11.45
N LEU A 235 -8.24 3.61 10.46
CA LEU A 235 -7.18 4.60 10.63
C LEU A 235 -7.59 5.94 10.01
N PRO A 236 -7.06 7.08 10.48
CA PRO A 236 -7.49 8.39 10.01
C PRO A 236 -6.92 8.71 8.63
N SER A 237 -7.72 9.47 7.87
CA SER A 237 -7.33 10.05 6.58
C SER A 237 -6.69 9.08 5.57
N PRO A 238 -7.17 7.83 5.41
CA PRO A 238 -6.60 6.94 4.39
C PRO A 238 -6.80 7.55 3.00
N ALA A 239 -5.91 7.24 2.06
CA ALA A 239 -5.98 7.77 0.71
C ALA A 239 -7.34 7.47 0.07
N ARG A 240 -7.93 8.50 -0.55
CA ARG A 240 -9.27 8.43 -1.19
C ARG A 240 -9.26 8.68 -2.69
N LYS A 241 -8.11 9.08 -3.23
CA LYS A 241 -7.95 9.55 -4.62
C LYS A 241 -6.82 8.78 -5.32
N MET A 242 -6.83 7.45 -5.19
CA MET A 242 -6.00 6.60 -6.03
C MET A 242 -6.40 6.82 -7.49
N ILE A 243 -5.43 6.71 -8.39
CA ILE A 243 -5.65 6.97 -9.81
C ILE A 243 -5.41 5.66 -10.55
N VAL A 244 -6.44 5.15 -11.21
CA VAL A 244 -6.34 4.06 -12.17
C VAL A 244 -6.82 4.61 -13.52
N PRO A 245 -5.89 5.06 -14.38
CA PRO A 245 -6.24 5.78 -15.59
C PRO A 245 -6.75 4.84 -16.67
N ASP A 246 -7.85 5.22 -17.33
CA ASP A 246 -8.35 4.61 -18.57
C ASP A 246 -8.23 5.59 -19.74
N SER A 247 -8.73 5.23 -20.93
CA SER A 247 -8.63 6.05 -22.14
C SER A 247 -9.25 7.44 -22.00
N THR A 248 -10.17 7.65 -21.05
CA THR A 248 -10.87 8.91 -20.86
C THR A 248 -10.19 9.82 -19.84
N TYR A 249 -9.32 9.27 -19.00
CA TYR A 249 -8.75 9.97 -17.84
C TYR A 249 -8.02 11.27 -18.19
N LYS A 250 -7.19 11.24 -19.25
CA LYS A 250 -6.40 12.41 -19.68
C LYS A 250 -7.27 13.55 -20.22
N GLU A 251 -8.37 13.21 -20.89
CA GLU A 251 -9.34 14.19 -21.38
C GLU A 251 -10.10 14.83 -20.21
N GLN A 252 -10.47 14.06 -19.19
CA GLN A 252 -11.08 14.57 -17.96
C GLN A 252 -10.18 15.57 -17.21
N LEU A 253 -8.86 15.44 -17.37
CA LEU A 253 -7.88 16.41 -16.86
C LEU A 253 -7.69 17.64 -17.76
N GLY A 254 -8.32 17.68 -18.93
CA GLY A 254 -8.09 18.73 -19.95
C GLY A 254 -6.72 18.64 -20.61
N GLN A 255 -6.05 17.49 -20.56
CA GLN A 255 -4.69 17.28 -21.08
C GLN A 255 -4.66 16.63 -22.49
N GLY A 256 -5.79 16.66 -23.19
CA GLY A 256 -5.97 16.08 -24.53
C GLY A 256 -6.29 14.58 -24.50
N SER A 257 -6.37 13.97 -25.69
CA SER A 257 -6.73 12.56 -25.86
C SER A 257 -5.62 11.62 -25.39
N TRP A 258 -6.02 10.42 -24.97
CA TRP A 258 -5.11 9.33 -24.61
C TRP A 258 -4.31 8.85 -25.82
N THR A 259 -3.01 8.65 -25.65
CA THR A 259 -2.09 8.22 -26.70
C THR A 259 -1.54 6.83 -26.44
N ALA A 260 -0.98 6.20 -27.47
CA ALA A 260 -0.28 4.92 -27.31
C ALA A 260 0.89 5.02 -26.30
N GLY A 261 1.57 6.17 -26.23
CA GLY A 261 2.63 6.41 -25.24
C GLY A 261 2.12 6.45 -23.80
N ASP A 262 0.89 6.94 -23.58
CA ASP A 262 0.25 6.91 -22.26
C ASP A 262 -0.02 5.47 -21.81
N THR A 263 -0.46 4.60 -22.73
CA THR A 263 -0.61 3.15 -22.48
C THR A 263 0.71 2.48 -22.14
N VAL A 264 1.78 2.81 -22.87
CA VAL A 264 3.13 2.25 -22.67
C VAL A 264 3.69 2.60 -21.29
N ASN A 265 3.52 3.85 -20.86
CA ASN A 265 3.92 4.26 -19.50
C ASN A 265 3.06 3.56 -18.44
N THR A 266 1.74 3.51 -18.65
CA THR A 266 0.81 2.89 -17.69
C THR A 266 1.08 1.40 -17.52
N SER A 267 1.45 0.67 -18.59
CA SER A 267 1.70 -0.77 -18.53
C SER A 267 2.92 -1.17 -17.70
N ILE A 268 3.81 -0.23 -17.39
CA ILE A 268 4.92 -0.43 -16.45
C ILE A 268 4.71 0.28 -15.11
N GLY A 269 3.48 0.73 -14.83
CA GLY A 269 3.13 1.40 -13.58
C GLY A 269 3.62 2.84 -13.47
N GLN A 270 3.85 3.52 -14.59
CA GLN A 270 4.21 4.94 -14.67
C GLN A 270 3.09 5.78 -15.31
N GLY A 271 3.30 7.08 -15.44
CA GLY A 271 2.30 8.02 -15.94
C GLY A 271 1.33 8.42 -14.84
N PHE A 272 0.02 8.29 -15.08
CA PHE A 272 -1.00 8.80 -14.17
C PHE A 272 -1.36 7.87 -13.01
N ILE A 273 -0.98 6.59 -13.07
CA ILE A 273 -1.37 5.62 -12.06
C ILE A 273 -0.74 5.94 -10.70
N LEU A 274 -1.57 6.06 -9.67
CA LEU A 274 -1.15 6.34 -8.30
C LEU A 274 -1.87 5.42 -7.32
N THR A 275 -1.10 4.82 -6.43
CA THR A 275 -1.58 3.89 -5.41
C THR A 275 -0.80 4.05 -4.11
N THR A 276 -1.20 3.36 -3.04
CA THR A 276 -0.49 3.41 -1.75
C THR A 276 0.30 2.13 -1.48
N PRO A 277 1.31 2.16 -0.59
CA PRO A 277 2.01 0.94 -0.16
C PRO A 277 1.06 -0.12 0.43
N LEU A 278 0.03 0.28 1.17
CA LEU A 278 -1.01 -0.65 1.66
C LEU A 278 -1.76 -1.34 0.52
N HIS A 279 -2.12 -0.62 -0.55
CA HIS A 279 -2.75 -1.25 -1.73
C HIS A 279 -1.82 -2.26 -2.39
N MET A 280 -0.52 -1.94 -2.49
CA MET A 280 0.46 -2.85 -3.07
C MET A 280 0.70 -4.10 -2.21
N ALA A 281 0.64 -3.98 -0.88
CA ALA A 281 0.66 -5.13 0.02
C ALA A 281 -0.60 -6.00 -0.15
N CYS A 282 -1.79 -5.39 -0.25
CA CYS A 282 -3.03 -6.10 -0.55
C CYS A 282 -2.98 -6.80 -1.92
N PHE A 283 -2.37 -6.16 -2.92
CA PHE A 283 -2.17 -6.73 -4.24
C PHE A 283 -1.23 -7.95 -4.19
N ALA A 284 -0.10 -7.85 -3.49
CA ALA A 284 0.81 -8.99 -3.32
C ALA A 284 0.11 -10.18 -2.62
N ALA A 285 -0.66 -9.91 -1.56
CA ALA A 285 -1.46 -10.93 -0.88
C ALA A 285 -2.52 -11.57 -1.82
N SER A 286 -3.12 -10.79 -2.72
CA SER A 286 -4.07 -11.28 -3.73
C SER A 286 -3.39 -12.29 -4.68
N ILE A 287 -2.17 -11.99 -5.15
CA ILE A 287 -1.39 -12.91 -5.99
C ILE A 287 -1.04 -14.20 -5.23
N ALA A 288 -0.65 -14.07 -3.96
CA ALA A 288 -0.35 -15.22 -3.09
C ALA A 288 -1.58 -16.13 -2.90
N ARG A 289 -2.79 -15.59 -2.75
CA ARG A 289 -4.03 -16.37 -2.65
C ARG A 289 -4.56 -16.89 -3.99
N GLY A 290 -4.23 -16.24 -5.11
CA GLY A 290 -4.83 -16.58 -6.40
C GLY A 290 -6.25 -16.01 -6.58
N GLU A 291 -6.60 -15.02 -5.76
CA GLU A 291 -7.89 -14.33 -5.77
C GLU A 291 -7.67 -12.82 -5.78
N THR A 292 -8.54 -12.07 -6.44
CA THR A 292 -8.49 -10.60 -6.45
C THR A 292 -8.93 -10.03 -5.10
N ARG A 293 -8.42 -8.84 -4.76
CA ARG A 293 -8.78 -8.05 -3.56
C ARG A 293 -8.42 -8.72 -2.24
N THR A 294 -7.63 -8.01 -1.44
CA THR A 294 -7.42 -8.29 -0.02
C THR A 294 -7.97 -7.12 0.77
N THR A 295 -8.87 -7.39 1.71
CA THR A 295 -9.42 -6.39 2.64
C THR A 295 -8.53 -6.32 3.88
N PRO A 296 -7.74 -5.24 4.06
CA PRO A 296 -6.86 -5.13 5.21
C PRO A 296 -7.62 -4.69 6.46
N THR A 297 -7.11 -5.04 7.64
CA THR A 297 -7.61 -4.53 8.92
C THR A 297 -6.46 -4.34 9.92
N ILE A 298 -6.56 -3.31 10.76
CA ILE A 298 -5.62 -3.08 11.88
C ILE A 298 -6.06 -3.78 13.17
N PHE A 299 -7.27 -4.32 13.19
CA PHE A 299 -7.82 -5.04 14.34
C PHE A 299 -7.50 -6.52 14.28
N HIS A 300 -7.20 -7.06 15.45
CA HIS A 300 -7.06 -8.50 15.61
C HIS A 300 -8.41 -9.12 15.94
N ASP A 301 -8.78 -10.13 15.19
CA ASP A 301 -9.92 -10.99 15.50
C ASP A 301 -9.48 -12.47 15.39
N PRO A 302 -9.33 -13.19 16.51
CA PRO A 302 -8.88 -14.58 16.50
C PRO A 302 -9.89 -15.53 15.84
N LEU A 303 -11.13 -15.08 15.64
CA LEU A 303 -12.19 -15.83 14.96
C LEU A 303 -12.39 -15.36 13.51
N ARG A 304 -11.51 -14.50 13.01
CA ARG A 304 -11.61 -13.93 11.67
C ARG A 304 -11.53 -15.04 10.63
N VAL A 305 -12.65 -15.28 9.99
CA VAL A 305 -12.68 -16.14 8.80
C VAL A 305 -11.96 -15.39 7.68
N PRO A 306 -11.08 -16.06 6.90
CA PRO A 306 -10.49 -15.52 5.67
C PRO A 306 -11.58 -15.05 4.70
N TYR A 307 -11.98 -13.79 4.85
CA TYR A 307 -13.03 -13.16 4.06
C TYR A 307 -12.54 -11.81 3.59
N HIS A 308 -12.48 -11.67 2.26
CA HIS A 308 -12.14 -10.44 1.60
C HIS A 308 -13.31 -10.01 0.73
N GLN A 309 -13.79 -8.80 0.98
CA GLN A 309 -14.98 -8.28 0.34
C GLN A 309 -14.77 -8.19 -1.19
N ASP A 310 -15.76 -8.69 -1.93
CA ASP A 310 -15.79 -8.75 -3.40
C ASP A 310 -14.60 -9.52 -4.02
N SER A 311 -13.95 -10.39 -3.24
CA SER A 311 -12.89 -11.25 -3.71
C SER A 311 -13.44 -12.35 -4.63
N ARG A 312 -12.66 -12.72 -5.63
CA ARG A 312 -12.99 -13.74 -6.63
C ARG A 312 -11.70 -14.33 -7.18
N PRO A 313 -11.70 -15.56 -7.74
CA PRO A 313 -10.54 -16.08 -8.42
C PRO A 313 -9.98 -15.08 -9.44
N ILE A 314 -8.65 -14.97 -9.55
CA ILE A 314 -8.01 -14.10 -10.55
C ILE A 314 -8.51 -14.45 -11.94
N GLY A 315 -8.91 -15.72 -12.14
CA GLY A 315 -9.46 -16.29 -13.38
C GLY A 315 -8.37 -16.48 -14.43
N LEU A 316 -7.22 -16.93 -13.94
CA LEU A 316 -6.17 -17.58 -14.69
C LEU A 316 -6.27 -19.08 -14.43
N ASN A 317 -5.85 -19.88 -15.41
CA ASN A 317 -5.69 -21.31 -15.18
C ASN A 317 -4.47 -21.59 -14.28
N ARG A 318 -4.26 -22.85 -13.89
CA ARG A 318 -3.18 -23.24 -12.97
C ARG A 318 -1.79 -22.92 -13.53
N ASN A 319 -1.56 -23.13 -14.83
CA ASN A 319 -0.25 -22.88 -15.45
C ASN A 319 0.05 -21.38 -15.50
N GLN A 320 -0.93 -20.57 -15.89
CA GLN A 320 -0.82 -19.11 -15.92
C GLN A 320 -0.54 -18.52 -14.53
N LEU A 321 -1.25 -18.97 -13.49
CA LEU A 321 -1.01 -18.52 -12.13
C LEU A 321 0.36 -18.97 -11.60
N ASN A 322 0.77 -20.20 -11.93
CA ASN A 322 2.08 -20.71 -11.57
C ASN A 322 3.20 -19.95 -12.26
N ALA A 323 3.08 -19.61 -13.55
CA ALA A 323 4.08 -18.81 -14.27
C ALA A 323 4.29 -17.43 -13.63
N ILE A 324 3.22 -16.78 -13.14
CA ILE A 324 3.36 -15.52 -12.39
C ILE A 324 4.18 -15.76 -11.11
N ARG A 325 3.81 -16.78 -10.31
CA ARG A 325 4.47 -17.06 -9.03
C ARG A 325 5.92 -17.50 -9.22
N GLU A 326 6.19 -18.35 -10.19
CA GLU A 326 7.54 -18.81 -10.52
C GLU A 326 8.39 -17.66 -11.05
N GLY A 327 7.87 -16.81 -11.93
CA GLY A 327 8.57 -15.59 -12.34
C GLY A 327 8.93 -14.67 -11.16
N MET A 328 8.05 -14.55 -10.16
CA MET A 328 8.35 -13.80 -8.93
C MET A 328 9.37 -14.51 -8.02
N ILE A 329 9.39 -15.84 -7.97
CA ILE A 329 10.43 -16.62 -7.28
C ILE A 329 11.78 -16.43 -7.99
N ARG A 330 11.79 -16.55 -9.32
CA ARG A 330 12.97 -16.30 -10.17
C ARG A 330 13.51 -14.89 -10.04
N CYS A 331 12.64 -13.91 -9.76
CA CYS A 331 13.07 -12.56 -9.39
C CYS A 331 14.05 -12.55 -8.21
N VAL A 332 13.86 -13.44 -7.23
CA VAL A 332 14.72 -13.58 -6.04
C VAL A 332 15.90 -14.52 -6.28
N THR A 333 15.74 -15.59 -7.05
CA THR A 333 16.83 -16.57 -7.23
C THR A 333 17.88 -16.13 -8.26
N GLU A 334 17.46 -15.47 -9.34
CA GLU A 334 18.33 -15.12 -10.47
C GLU A 334 18.11 -13.71 -11.01
N GLY A 335 17.02 -13.05 -10.64
CA GLY A 335 16.60 -11.77 -11.20
C GLY A 335 16.94 -10.54 -10.37
N THR A 336 16.12 -9.50 -10.53
CA THR A 336 16.36 -8.16 -9.96
C THR A 336 16.32 -8.08 -8.42
N ALA A 337 15.76 -9.09 -7.74
CA ALA A 337 15.68 -9.18 -6.28
C ALA A 337 16.71 -10.15 -5.67
N ARG A 338 17.74 -10.54 -6.40
CA ARG A 338 18.75 -11.51 -5.93
C ARG A 338 19.45 -11.09 -4.63
N SER A 339 19.64 -9.79 -4.41
CA SER A 339 20.34 -9.27 -3.23
C SER A 339 19.61 -9.50 -1.90
N ILE A 340 18.31 -9.82 -1.93
CA ILE A 340 17.51 -10.05 -0.71
C ILE A 340 17.28 -11.54 -0.41
N GLN A 341 17.92 -12.45 -1.16
CA GLN A 341 17.77 -13.89 -0.96
C GLN A 341 18.20 -14.31 0.46
N ILE A 342 17.40 -15.17 1.09
CA ILE A 342 17.66 -15.72 2.42
C ILE A 342 17.97 -17.22 2.27
N PRO A 343 19.16 -17.71 2.68
CA PRO A 343 19.49 -19.12 2.59
C PRO A 343 18.48 -20.01 3.33
N GLY A 344 17.97 -21.04 2.66
CA GLY A 344 16.99 -21.97 3.22
C GLY A 344 15.55 -21.45 3.29
N PHE A 345 15.29 -20.22 2.83
CA PHE A 345 13.96 -19.64 2.82
C PHE A 345 13.58 -19.17 1.41
N GLN A 346 12.66 -19.90 0.77
CA GLN A 346 12.15 -19.56 -0.55
C GLN A 346 10.98 -18.58 -0.41
N PHE A 347 11.03 -17.48 -1.17
CA PHE A 347 9.95 -16.52 -1.25
C PHE A 347 9.90 -15.88 -2.64
N ALA A 348 8.77 -15.26 -2.96
CA ALA A 348 8.52 -14.59 -4.22
C ALA A 348 8.60 -13.07 -4.04
N ALA A 349 9.14 -12.34 -5.02
CA ALA A 349 9.22 -10.89 -4.98
C ALA A 349 9.06 -10.28 -6.37
N LYS A 350 8.80 -8.96 -6.38
CA LYS A 350 8.94 -8.14 -7.58
C LYS A 350 9.44 -6.75 -7.18
N THR A 351 10.56 -6.33 -7.77
CA THR A 351 11.09 -4.98 -7.59
C THR A 351 10.29 -3.94 -8.37
N GLY A 352 10.31 -2.70 -7.92
CA GLY A 352 9.68 -1.56 -8.57
C GLY A 352 10.53 -0.31 -8.42
N THR A 353 10.79 0.35 -9.54
CA THR A 353 11.32 1.72 -9.56
C THR A 353 10.32 2.59 -10.29
N ALA A 354 9.92 3.68 -9.66
CA ALA A 354 9.11 4.71 -10.29
C ALA A 354 10.02 5.91 -10.59
N GLU A 355 9.95 6.40 -11.82
CA GLU A 355 10.64 7.63 -12.18
C GLU A 355 9.90 8.81 -11.55
N TYR A 356 10.63 9.67 -10.86
CA TYR A 356 10.07 10.85 -10.23
C TYR A 356 10.91 12.05 -10.63
N PHE A 357 10.28 13.05 -11.23
CA PHE A 357 10.97 14.26 -11.63
C PHE A 357 10.79 15.34 -10.57
N LYS A 358 11.87 15.76 -9.91
CA LYS A 358 11.87 16.93 -9.01
C LYS A 358 12.49 18.11 -9.76
N SER A 359 11.72 19.18 -9.96
CA SER A 359 12.19 20.40 -10.65
C SER A 359 12.80 20.13 -12.04
N GLY A 360 12.25 19.16 -12.78
CA GLY A 360 12.71 18.80 -14.13
C GLY A 360 13.93 17.88 -14.19
N GLN A 361 14.47 17.45 -13.05
CA GLN A 361 15.52 16.43 -12.97
C GLN A 361 14.94 15.09 -12.53
N LYS A 362 15.36 14.01 -13.20
CA LYS A 362 14.97 12.62 -12.95
C LYS A 362 15.57 12.07 -11.66
#